data_AF-A0A345Y6B9-F1
#
_entry.id   AF-A0A345Y6B9-F1
#
_cell.length_a   1.000
_cell.length_b   1.000
_cell.length_c   1.000
_cell.angle_alpha   90.00
_cell.angle_beta   90.00
_cell.angle_gamma   90.00
#
_symmetry.space_group_name_H-M   'P 1'
#
loop_
_entity.id
_entity.type
_entity.pdbx_description
1 polymer ?
#
loop_
_entity_poly.entity_id
_entity_poly.type
_entity_poly.pdbx_seq_one_letter_code
_entity_poly.pdbx_strand_id
1 'polypeptide(L)'
;MNTATRSLFAALAFACFAPSQAASLMVPAFTGDAAPTMRVTSLREARFANVIEQKTDFSCGAAALGTLLNFAFGKKLTEADA
;
A
#
# COMPACT_ATOMS: atom_id res chain seq x y z
N MET A 1 34.12 8.69 12.88
CA MET A 1 32.78 8.85 12.27
C MET A 1 31.89 9.55 13.29
N ASN A 2 31.69 10.86 13.13
CA ASN A 2 31.16 11.72 14.19
C ASN A 2 29.67 11.49 14.44
N THR A 3 29.26 11.65 15.70
CA THR A 3 27.86 11.51 16.16
C THR A 3 26.91 12.43 15.39
N ALA A 4 27.35 13.65 15.08
CA ALA A 4 26.59 14.61 14.26
C ALA A 4 26.26 14.10 12.85
N THR A 5 27.19 13.37 12.21
CA THR A 5 26.99 12.81 10.87
C THR A 5 25.97 11.66 10.89
N ARG A 6 25.92 10.90 12.00
CA ARG A 6 24.92 9.83 12.20
C ARG A 6 23.51 10.41 12.44
N SER A 7 23.41 11.49 13.22
CA SER A 7 22.14 12.17 13.47
C SER A 7 21.56 12.80 12.20
N LEU A 8 22.41 13.37 11.35
CA LEU A 8 21.98 13.97 10.08
C LEU A 8 21.46 12.92 9.09
N PHE A 9 22.14 11.78 8.99
CA PHE A 9 21.69 10.64 8.17
C PHE A 9 20.37 10.04 8.68
N ALA A 10 20.20 9.91 10.00
CA ALA A 10 18.97 9.40 10.59
C ALA A 10 17.78 10.35 10.34
N ALA A 11 17.98 11.67 10.45
CA ALA A 11 16.95 12.66 10.16
C ALA A 11 16.54 12.64 8.67
N LEU A 12 17.52 12.51 7.76
CA LEU A 12 17.25 12.43 6.32
C LEU A 12 16.50 11.15 5.94
N ALA A 13 16.84 10.02 6.56
CA ALA A 13 16.14 8.74 6.33
C ALA A 13 14.68 8.78 6.82
N PHE A 14 14.41 9.44 7.94
CA PHE A 14 13.06 9.59 8.48
C PHE A 14 12.16 10.46 7.58
N ALA A 15 12.71 11.51 6.97
CA ALA A 15 11.97 12.39 6.05
C ALA A 15 11.53 11.69 4.75
N CYS A 16 12.26 10.68 4.29
CA CYS A 16 11.91 9.92 3.09
C CYS A 16 10.82 8.85 3.31
N PHE A 17 10.48 8.54 4.56
CA PHE A 17 9.48 7.52 4.92
C PHE A 17 8.08 8.10 5.09
N ALA A 18 7.67 9.02 4.20
CA ALA A 18 6.32 9.54 4.20
C ALA A 18 5.34 8.44 3.72
N PRO A 19 4.31 8.08 4.49
CA PRO A 19 3.29 7.14 4.02
C PRO A 19 2.55 7.75 2.83
N SER A 20 2.49 7.03 1.70
CA SER A 20 1.67 7.43 0.55
C SER A 20 0.19 7.27 0.91
N GLN A 21 -0.45 8.34 1.38
CA GLN A 21 -1.88 8.36 1.64
C GLN A 21 -2.64 8.80 0.38
N ALA A 22 -3.74 8.14 0.10
CA ALA A 22 -4.64 8.52 -1.00
C ALA A 22 -5.24 9.91 -0.71
N ALA A 23 -4.94 10.89 -1.58
CA ALA A 23 -5.45 12.25 -1.48
C ALA A 23 -6.87 12.33 -2.06
N SER A 24 -7.80 13.02 -1.40
CA SER A 24 -9.11 13.32 -1.99
C SER A 24 -8.95 14.39 -3.07
N LEU A 25 -9.36 14.07 -4.31
CA LEU A 25 -9.29 14.99 -5.44
C LEU A 25 -10.69 15.48 -5.80
N MET A 26 -10.79 16.78 -6.11
CA MET A 26 -11.99 17.41 -6.61
C MET A 26 -12.11 17.06 -8.10
N VAL A 27 -13.10 16.23 -8.45
CA VAL A 27 -13.36 15.84 -9.83
C VAL A 27 -14.34 16.87 -10.41
N PRO A 28 -13.98 17.61 -11.48
CA PRO A 28 -14.92 18.51 -12.14
C PRO A 28 -16.08 17.68 -12.71
N ALA A 29 -17.28 17.89 -12.17
CA ALA A 29 -18.47 17.22 -12.66
C ALA A 29 -18.83 17.76 -14.06
N PHE A 30 -19.13 16.87 -15.00
CA PHE A 30 -19.61 17.23 -16.34
C PHE A 30 -21.02 17.84 -16.35
N THR A 31 -21.71 17.85 -15.20
CA THR A 31 -23.10 18.30 -15.03
C THR A 31 -23.29 19.02 -13.69
N GLY A 32 -23.17 20.34 -13.68
CA GLY A 32 -23.70 21.22 -12.62
C GLY A 32 -22.78 21.51 -11.41
N ASP A 33 -23.19 22.53 -10.66
CA ASP A 33 -22.52 23.30 -9.58
C ASP A 33 -21.92 22.53 -8.40
N ALA A 34 -21.99 21.19 -8.41
CA ALA A 34 -21.43 20.35 -7.37
C ALA A 34 -20.18 19.65 -7.89
N ALA A 35 -19.02 19.96 -7.30
CA ALA A 35 -17.82 19.15 -7.46
C ALA A 35 -17.77 18.13 -6.30
N PRO A 36 -18.27 16.89 -6.49
CA PRO A 36 -18.23 15.90 -5.45
C PRO A 36 -16.77 15.56 -5.13
N THR A 37 -16.45 15.57 -3.83
CA THR A 37 -15.16 15.05 -3.36
C THR A 37 -15.26 13.53 -3.36
N MET A 38 -14.52 12.87 -4.24
CA MET A 38 -14.50 11.41 -4.32
C MET A 38 -13.27 10.86 -3.60
N ARG A 39 -13.46 9.74 -2.90
CA ARG A 39 -12.32 8.97 -2.37
C ARG A 39 -11.69 8.23 -3.54
N VAL A 40 -10.50 8.66 -3.94
CA VAL A 40 -9.71 7.95 -4.95
C VAL A 40 -8.84 6.89 -4.28
N THR A 41 -8.65 5.77 -4.96
CA THR A 41 -7.76 4.69 -4.55
C THR A 41 -6.56 4.68 -5.48
N SER A 42 -5.36 4.48 -4.93
CA SER A 42 -4.16 4.40 -5.77
C SER A 42 -4.19 3.14 -6.62
N LEU A 43 -3.52 3.17 -7.79
CA LEU A 43 -3.36 1.97 -8.64
C LEU A 43 -2.71 0.81 -7.87
N ARG A 44 -1.81 1.12 -6.92
CA ARG A 44 -1.16 0.13 -6.08
C ARG A 44 -2.15 -0.53 -5.12
N GLU A 45 -2.95 0.24 -4.40
CA GLU A 45 -4.00 -0.30 -3.53
C GLU A 45 -5.01 -1.12 -4.32
N ALA A 46 -5.44 -0.63 -5.49
CA ALA A 46 -6.37 -1.35 -6.37
C ALA A 46 -5.78 -2.70 -6.84
N ARG A 47 -4.47 -2.73 -7.20
CA ARG A 47 -3.78 -3.95 -7.62
C ARG A 47 -3.76 -5.03 -6.55
N PHE A 48 -3.65 -4.64 -5.28
CA PHE A 48 -3.55 -5.58 -4.14
C PHE A 48 -4.85 -5.69 -3.33
N ALA A 49 -5.97 -5.19 -3.84
CA ALA A 49 -7.24 -5.17 -3.11
C ALA A 49 -7.74 -6.59 -2.75
N ASN A 50 -7.46 -7.58 -3.60
CA ASN A 50 -7.95 -8.96 -3.46
C ASN A 50 -6.85 -10.01 -3.66
N VAL A 51 -5.59 -9.65 -3.38
CA VAL A 51 -4.44 -10.56 -3.52
C VAL A 51 -3.39 -10.20 -2.48
N ILE A 52 -2.73 -11.21 -1.92
CA ILE A 52 -1.60 -11.00 -1.01
C ILE A 52 -0.38 -10.58 -1.84
N GLU A 53 0.22 -9.43 -1.51
CA GLU A 53 1.47 -8.96 -2.13
C GLU A 53 2.64 -9.85 -1.69
N GLN A 54 3.37 -10.41 -2.66
CA GLN A 54 4.62 -11.13 -2.43
C GLN A 54 5.75 -10.14 -2.11
N LYS A 55 6.45 -10.34 -0.99
CA LYS A 55 7.51 -9.45 -0.51
C LYS A 55 8.91 -10.03 -0.60
N THR A 56 9.03 -11.35 -0.74
CA THR A 56 10.33 -12.03 -0.77
C THR A 56 10.57 -12.83 -2.05
N ASP A 57 11.83 -13.05 -2.38
CA ASP A 57 12.17 -13.94 -3.48
C ASP A 57 11.81 -15.39 -3.09
N PHE A 58 11.30 -16.18 -4.04
CA PHE A 58 10.88 -17.59 -3.89
C PHE A 58 9.59 -17.86 -3.07
N SER A 59 8.82 -16.85 -2.68
CA SER A 59 7.54 -17.02 -1.93
C SER A 59 6.27 -16.92 -2.79
N CYS A 60 6.38 -16.96 -4.12
CA CYS A 60 5.23 -16.82 -5.02
C CYS A 60 4.11 -17.84 -4.76
N GLY A 61 4.48 -19.07 -4.39
CA GLY A 61 3.54 -20.12 -4.00
C GLY A 61 2.78 -19.80 -2.71
N ALA A 62 3.47 -19.29 -1.69
CA ALA A 62 2.88 -18.89 -0.42
C ALA A 62 1.89 -17.72 -0.62
N ALA A 63 2.29 -16.69 -1.38
CA ALA A 63 1.41 -15.57 -1.70
C ALA A 63 0.15 -15.99 -2.49
N ALA A 64 0.31 -16.91 -3.44
CA ALA A 64 -0.81 -17.46 -4.22
C ALA A 64 -1.76 -18.30 -3.35
N LEU A 65 -1.22 -19.20 -2.53
CA LEU A 65 -2.01 -20.03 -1.61
C LEU A 65 -2.73 -19.17 -0.56
N GLY A 66 -2.03 -18.24 0.08
CA GLY A 66 -2.62 -17.33 1.04
C GLY A 66 -3.74 -16.47 0.43
N THR A 67 -3.59 -16.06 -0.83
CA THR A 67 -4.65 -15.36 -1.59
C THR A 67 -5.91 -16.23 -1.71
N LEU A 68 -5.77 -17.47 -2.16
CA LEU A 68 -6.92 -18.38 -2.29
C LEU A 68 -7.56 -18.63 -0.93
N LEU A 69 -6.77 -18.94 0.09
CA LEU A 69 -7.26 -19.22 1.44
C LEU A 69 -7.99 -18.03 2.06
N ASN A 70 -7.51 -16.81 1.85
CA ASN A 70 -8.16 -15.61 2.38
C ASN A 70 -9.44 -15.26 1.62
N PHE A 71 -9.35 -15.12 0.29
CA PHE A 71 -10.43 -14.54 -0.50
C PHE A 71 -11.48 -15.57 -0.95
N ALA A 72 -11.11 -16.85 -1.07
CA ALA A 72 -12.06 -17.92 -1.40
C ALA A 72 -12.56 -18.70 -0.17
N PHE A 73 -11.74 -18.83 0.88
CA PHE A 73 -12.06 -19.66 2.05
C PHE A 73 -12.18 -18.90 3.38
N GLY A 74 -12.10 -17.57 3.36
CA GLY A 74 -12.33 -16.71 4.53
C GLY A 74 -11.26 -16.83 5.62
N LYS A 75 -10.05 -17.30 5.27
CA LYS A 75 -8.90 -17.30 6.19
C LYS A 75 -8.31 -15.91 6.33
N LYS A 76 -7.38 -15.77 7.28
CA LYS A 76 -6.63 -14.53 7.56
C LYS A 76 -5.15 -14.84 7.68
N LEU A 77 -4.55 -15.21 6.55
CA LEU A 77 -3.14 -15.55 6.41
C LEU A 77 -2.38 -14.36 5.83
N THR A 78 -1.13 -14.19 6.26
CA THR A 78 -0.13 -13.37 5.59
C THR A 78 0.73 -14.25 4.68
N GLU A 79 1.60 -13.65 3.88
CA GLU A 79 2.58 -14.38 3.07
C GLU A 79 3.46 -15.33 3.91
N ALA A 80 3.77 -14.98 5.16
CA ALA A 80 4.62 -15.81 6.03
C ALA A 80 3.87 -16.96 6.71
N ASP A 81 2.53 -16.93 6.71
CA ASP A 81 1.69 -17.95 7.35
C ASP A 81 1.28 -19.09 6.38
N ALA A 82 1.52 -18.90 5.08
CA ALA A 82 1.14 -19.81 4.00
C ALA A 82 2.33 -20.62 3.50
#